data_AF-A0A3P8D3S7-F1
#
_entry.id   AF-A0A3P8D3S7-F1
#
_cell.length_a   1.000
_cell.length_b   1.000
_cell.length_c   1.000
_cell.angle_alpha   90.00
_cell.angle_beta   90.00
_cell.angle_gamma   90.00
#
_symmetry.space_group_name_H-M   'P 1'
#
loop_
_entity.id
_entity.type
_entity.pdbx_description
1 polymer ?
#
loop_
_entity_poly.entity_id
_entity_poly.type
_entity_poly.pdbx_seq_one_letter_code
_entity_poly.pdbx_strand_id
1 'polypeptide(L)'
;MCFSQDAHWLISASLDCTVKVWDLPSAALIDVLAFSHPCCSLTVSSGGQYLATAHCDKRGIYLWANKTLYFPCIVLNALPLDYEPEPIDLLGSTATASEKQDDSMAIENHDERYESPEQLQSLISLSSLPSTRWAYLMDLETIKERSKPIEPPKKPIHAPFFLPTIPGLVPKWADLDEGDILKSDGVNEPRKIVSFAQLDFRSDFAKQLERCNGKSFWPAFEVLKQYGPSGVYLELSNLSPLNGGSVNLMTSFLRMIKEVLDSRRCFELANSYLALFLQLHRETLWKESRFEDILKPLAESQSSSWQRIDELFMDCQCLLKFFRSSLSA
;
A
#
# COMPACT_ATOMS: atom_id res chain seq x y z
N MET A 1 40.77 11.32 -7.85
CA MET A 1 39.50 10.70 -8.28
C MET A 1 39.25 9.47 -7.43
N CYS A 2 37.99 9.22 -7.06
CA CYS A 2 37.60 8.09 -6.22
C CYS A 2 36.22 7.58 -6.67
N PHE A 3 36.00 6.27 -6.59
CA PHE A 3 34.70 5.66 -6.84
C PHE A 3 33.95 5.46 -5.53
N SER A 4 32.63 5.51 -5.59
CA SER A 4 31.79 4.96 -4.53
C SER A 4 31.94 3.43 -4.45
N GLN A 5 31.60 2.85 -3.30
CA GLN A 5 31.72 1.40 -3.08
C GLN A 5 30.80 0.58 -4.01
N ASP A 6 29.64 1.14 -4.37
CA ASP A 6 28.67 0.57 -5.31
C ASP A 6 28.97 0.92 -6.78
N ALA A 7 30.04 1.66 -7.04
CA ALA A 7 30.43 2.18 -8.35
C ALA A 7 29.31 2.91 -9.10
N HIS A 8 28.29 3.43 -8.41
CA HIS A 8 27.27 4.28 -9.02
C HIS A 8 27.79 5.69 -9.24
N TRP A 9 28.69 6.18 -8.36
CA TRP A 9 29.23 7.53 -8.44
C TRP A 9 30.73 7.56 -8.66
N LEU A 10 31.15 8.52 -9.49
CA LEU A 10 32.55 8.90 -9.65
C LEU A 10 32.75 10.31 -9.08
N ILE A 11 33.70 10.46 -8.16
CA ILE A 11 34.03 11.75 -7.57
C ILE A 11 35.41 12.18 -8.05
N SER A 12 35.48 13.32 -8.72
CA SER A 12 36.71 13.88 -9.28
C SER A 12 37.00 15.26 -8.68
N ALA A 13 38.19 15.42 -8.11
CA ALA A 13 38.73 16.72 -7.72
C ALA A 13 39.60 17.29 -8.85
N SER A 14 39.48 18.59 -9.12
CA SER A 14 40.23 19.31 -10.15
C SER A 14 41.00 20.49 -9.55
N LEU A 15 42.00 20.98 -10.30
CA LEU A 15 42.82 22.14 -9.91
C LEU A 15 42.09 23.48 -10.05
N ASP A 16 40.92 23.48 -10.70
CA ASP A 16 39.97 24.60 -10.76
C ASP A 16 39.23 24.84 -9.42
N CYS A 17 39.67 24.18 -8.35
CA CYS A 17 39.07 24.19 -7.02
C CYS A 17 37.65 23.58 -6.95
N THR A 18 37.26 22.77 -7.94
CA THR A 18 35.98 22.04 -7.93
C THR A 18 36.16 20.56 -7.64
N VAL A 19 35.16 20.01 -6.94
CA VAL A 19 34.93 18.57 -6.82
C VAL A 19 33.61 18.26 -7.49
N LYS A 20 33.67 17.45 -8.54
CA LYS A 20 32.52 17.02 -9.33
C LYS A 20 32.11 15.61 -8.96
N VAL A 21 30.80 15.40 -8.82
CA VAL A 21 30.18 14.09 -8.58
C VAL A 21 29.40 13.70 -9.83
N TRP A 22 29.75 12.56 -10.40
CA TRP A 22 29.18 12.04 -11.64
C TRP A 22 28.38 10.78 -11.36
N ASP A 23 27.19 10.69 -11.96
CA ASP A 23 26.44 9.44 -12.06
C ASP A 23 27.00 8.59 -13.21
N LEU A 24 27.45 7.38 -12.90
CA LEU A 24 27.98 6.46 -13.91
C LEU A 24 26.90 5.83 -14.79
N PRO A 25 25.76 5.35 -14.24
CA PRO A 25 24.66 4.81 -15.06
C PRO A 25 24.09 5.81 -16.05
N SER A 26 23.86 7.06 -15.60
CA SER A 26 23.28 8.11 -16.45
C SER A 26 24.33 8.93 -17.21
N ALA A 27 25.63 8.71 -16.95
CA ALA A 27 26.75 9.49 -17.47
C ALA A 27 26.58 11.01 -17.29
N ALA A 28 25.97 11.41 -16.18
CA ALA A 28 25.55 12.78 -15.91
C ALA A 28 26.31 13.40 -14.74
N LEU A 29 26.51 14.71 -14.78
CA LEU A 29 27.05 15.46 -13.66
C LEU A 29 25.93 15.73 -12.66
N ILE A 30 26.03 15.19 -11.45
CA ILE A 30 25.00 15.35 -10.41
C ILE A 30 25.26 16.58 -9.56
N ASP A 31 26.52 16.78 -9.13
CA ASP A 31 26.85 17.81 -8.15
C ASP A 31 28.24 18.40 -8.42
N VAL A 32 28.40 19.67 -8.07
CA VAL A 32 29.65 20.42 -8.18
C VAL A 32 29.87 21.21 -6.89
N LEU A 33 30.86 20.77 -6.11
CA LEU A 33 31.31 21.47 -4.92
C LEU A 33 32.49 22.37 -5.28
N ALA A 34 32.29 23.69 -5.26
CA ALA A 34 33.38 24.64 -5.43
C ALA A 34 33.99 25.02 -4.08
N PHE A 35 35.31 25.09 -4.01
CA PHE A 35 36.04 25.43 -2.79
C PHE A 35 36.96 26.63 -3.02
N SER A 36 37.35 27.30 -1.94
CA SER A 36 38.35 28.38 -2.00
C SER A 36 39.77 27.90 -2.33
N HIS A 37 40.08 26.63 -2.07
CA HIS A 37 41.41 26.05 -2.25
C HIS A 37 41.30 24.69 -2.97
N PRO A 38 42.26 24.35 -3.85
CA PRO A 38 42.19 23.13 -4.64
C PRO A 38 42.29 21.90 -3.75
N CYS A 39 41.46 20.89 -4.05
CA CYS A 39 41.46 19.62 -3.34
C CYS A 39 42.59 18.73 -3.88
N CYS A 40 43.56 18.39 -3.02
CA CYS A 40 44.72 17.60 -3.39
C CYS A 40 44.51 16.08 -3.24
N SER A 41 43.60 15.67 -2.35
CA SER A 41 43.28 14.26 -2.11
C SER A 41 41.83 14.11 -1.66
N LEU A 42 41.19 13.03 -2.12
CA LEU A 42 39.79 12.76 -1.89
C LEU A 42 39.58 11.25 -1.77
N THR A 43 38.87 10.81 -0.74
CA THR A 43 38.54 9.39 -0.51
C THR A 43 37.13 9.24 0.04
N VAL A 44 36.43 8.20 -0.39
CA VAL A 44 35.11 7.82 0.12
C VAL A 44 35.28 6.75 1.19
N SER A 45 34.43 6.75 2.22
CA SER A 45 34.41 5.67 3.20
C SER A 45 33.88 4.38 2.57
N SER A 46 34.31 3.22 3.05
CA SER A 46 33.83 1.92 2.54
C SER A 46 32.31 1.72 2.68
N GLY A 47 31.68 2.44 3.62
CA GLY A 47 30.23 2.43 3.82
C GLY A 47 29.47 3.51 3.04
N GLY A 48 30.15 4.36 2.24
CA GLY A 48 29.52 5.44 1.48
C GLY A 48 28.96 6.61 2.30
N GLN A 49 29.14 6.56 3.63
CA GLN A 49 28.58 7.53 4.58
C GLN A 49 29.32 8.87 4.58
N TYR A 50 30.64 8.81 4.37
CA TYR A 50 31.49 9.96 4.48
C TYR A 50 32.41 10.11 3.29
N LEU A 51 32.61 11.36 2.88
CA LEU A 51 33.61 11.78 1.93
C LEU A 51 34.66 12.59 2.68
N ALA A 52 35.94 12.19 2.58
CA ALA A 52 37.05 12.92 3.16
C ALA A 52 37.81 13.68 2.07
N THR A 53 38.02 14.98 2.28
CA THR A 53 38.71 15.88 1.35
C THR A 53 39.86 16.61 2.04
N ALA A 54 41.02 16.64 1.39
CA ALA A 54 42.17 17.44 1.80
C ALA A 54 42.41 18.56 0.78
N HIS A 55 42.70 19.77 1.27
CA HIS A 55 42.89 20.96 0.44
C HIS A 55 44.31 21.51 0.58
N CYS A 56 44.80 22.17 -0.47
CA CYS A 56 46.04 22.94 -0.38
C CYS A 56 45.89 24.08 0.64
N ASP A 57 46.97 24.39 1.34
CA ASP A 57 47.08 25.45 2.35
C ASP A 57 46.16 25.31 3.58
N LYS A 58 45.51 24.14 3.76
CA LYS A 58 44.76 23.80 4.98
C LYS A 58 45.36 22.56 5.64
N ARG A 59 45.58 22.66 6.97
CA ARG A 59 46.21 21.59 7.76
C ARG A 59 45.26 20.45 8.13
N GLY A 60 43.94 20.70 8.06
CA GLY A 60 42.91 19.74 8.45
C GLY A 60 42.36 18.92 7.27
N ILE A 61 41.76 17.78 7.60
CA ILE A 61 40.94 16.98 6.67
C ILE A 61 39.49 17.37 6.91
N TYR A 62 38.75 17.64 5.84
CA TYR A 62 37.33 17.93 5.91
C TYR A 62 36.53 16.66 5.65
N LEU A 63 35.46 16.48 6.43
CA LEU A 63 34.58 15.33 6.35
C LEU A 63 33.18 15.80 5.96
N TRP A 64 32.64 15.22 4.90
CA TRP A 64 31.30 15.49 4.40
C TRP A 64 30.42 14.27 4.63
N ALA A 65 29.17 14.49 5.05
CA ALA A 65 28.19 13.43 5.21
C ALA A 65 27.34 13.32 3.93
N ASN A 66 27.11 12.09 3.47
CA ASN A 66 26.28 11.84 2.30
C ASN A 66 24.80 11.98 2.65
N LYS A 67 24.14 13.03 2.16
CA LYS A 67 22.71 13.29 2.42
C LYS A 67 21.79 12.20 1.83
N THR A 68 22.18 11.53 0.74
CA THR A 68 21.31 10.54 0.08
C THR A 68 21.04 9.31 0.93
N LEU A 69 21.91 9.01 1.90
CA LEU A 69 21.73 7.87 2.81
C LEU A 69 20.73 8.14 3.93
N TYR A 70 20.51 9.42 4.27
CA TYR A 70 19.65 9.81 5.38
C TYR A 70 18.29 10.34 4.92
N PHE A 71 18.19 10.75 3.65
CA PHE A 71 16.96 11.24 3.05
C PHE A 71 16.55 10.33 1.89
N PRO A 72 15.50 9.50 2.06
CA PRO A 72 15.13 8.45 1.10
C PRO A 72 14.54 8.96 -0.23
N CYS A 73 14.50 10.28 -0.45
CA CYS A 73 13.81 10.94 -1.57
C CYS A 73 14.62 12.11 -2.17
N ILE A 74 15.95 12.06 -2.13
CA ILE A 74 16.78 13.00 -2.88
C ILE A 74 16.92 12.48 -4.30
N VAL A 75 16.24 13.13 -5.24
CA VAL A 75 16.42 12.91 -6.67
C VAL A 75 17.65 13.71 -7.10
N LEU A 76 18.62 13.00 -7.67
CA LEU A 76 19.85 13.60 -8.17
C LEU A 76 19.67 13.91 -9.65
N ASN A 77 19.26 15.15 -9.94
CA ASN A 77 19.13 15.61 -11.31
C ASN A 77 20.49 15.96 -11.91
N ALA A 78 20.63 15.73 -13.21
CA ALA A 78 21.79 16.21 -13.95
C ALA A 78 21.85 17.74 -13.89
N LEU A 79 22.94 18.30 -13.40
CA LEU A 79 23.18 19.74 -13.45
C LEU A 79 23.40 20.17 -14.90
N PRO A 80 22.87 21.35 -15.31
CA PRO A 80 23.13 21.91 -16.62
C PRO A 80 24.63 22.17 -16.81
N LEU A 81 25.11 22.08 -18.06
CA LEU A 81 26.53 22.27 -18.39
C LEU A 81 27.07 23.67 -18.03
N ASP A 82 26.19 24.66 -17.96
CA ASP A 82 26.49 26.06 -17.61
C ASP A 82 26.32 26.37 -16.12
N TYR A 83 26.22 25.34 -15.26
CA TYR A 83 26.05 25.53 -13.81
C TYR A 83 27.31 26.16 -13.18
N GLU A 84 27.15 27.35 -12.60
CA GLU A 84 28.18 28.02 -11.81
C GLU A 84 28.02 27.66 -10.32
N PRO A 85 28.95 26.91 -9.72
CA PRO A 85 28.85 26.49 -8.32
C PRO A 85 29.14 27.64 -7.36
N GLU A 86 28.37 27.74 -6.28
CA GLU A 86 28.65 28.66 -5.18
C GLU A 86 29.89 28.19 -4.37
N PRO A 87 30.84 29.09 -4.05
CA PRO A 87 32.03 28.71 -3.31
C PRO A 87 31.69 28.36 -1.86
N ILE A 88 31.99 27.12 -1.48
CA ILE A 88 31.82 26.63 -0.12
C ILE A 88 33.04 27.05 0.71
N ASP A 89 32.78 27.89 1.71
CA ASP A 89 33.79 28.27 2.68
C ASP A 89 34.09 27.10 3.63
N LEU A 90 35.29 26.52 3.49
CA LEU A 90 35.73 25.50 4.45
C LEU A 90 36.06 26.21 5.78
N LEU A 91 35.10 26.18 6.71
CA LEU A 91 35.20 26.82 8.02
C LEU A 91 36.43 26.32 8.78
N GLY A 92 37.22 27.26 9.29
CA GLY A 92 38.29 26.98 10.24
C GLY A 92 37.71 26.68 11.63
N SER A 93 38.36 25.79 12.37
CA SER A 93 37.99 25.38 13.74
C SER A 93 37.99 26.57 14.71
N THR A 94 36.95 27.39 14.68
CA THR A 94 36.39 28.27 15.73
C THR A 94 35.45 29.28 15.06
N ALA A 95 34.19 28.93 14.85
CA ALA A 95 33.14 29.92 14.69
C ALA A 95 31.81 29.31 15.14
N THR A 96 31.17 30.02 16.07
CA THR A 96 29.79 29.87 16.49
C THR A 96 28.87 29.58 15.31
N ALA A 97 28.00 28.58 15.48
CA ALA A 97 26.92 28.28 14.56
C ALA A 97 26.04 29.53 14.37
N SER A 98 26.36 30.33 13.36
CA SER A 98 25.35 31.14 12.71
C SER A 98 24.51 30.16 11.91
N GLU A 99 23.28 29.94 12.36
CA GLU A 99 22.20 29.40 11.56
C GLU A 99 22.02 30.32 10.34
N LYS A 100 22.86 30.17 9.32
CA LYS A 100 22.45 30.52 7.98
C LYS A 100 21.34 29.52 7.70
N GLN A 101 20.11 30.05 7.67
CA GLN A 101 18.94 29.41 7.09
C GLN A 101 19.43 28.60 5.89
N ASP A 102 19.46 27.27 6.06
CA ASP A 102 19.53 26.35 4.93
C ASP A 102 18.32 26.74 4.10
N ASP A 103 18.58 27.44 2.99
CA ASP A 103 17.59 27.67 1.96
C ASP A 103 16.97 26.31 1.70
N SER A 104 15.67 26.24 1.96
CA SER A 104 14.83 25.11 1.66
C SER A 104 14.92 24.90 0.15
N MET A 105 15.91 24.11 -0.28
CA MET A 105 15.91 23.48 -1.57
C MET A 105 14.57 22.74 -1.60
N ALA A 106 13.63 23.28 -2.38
CA ALA A 106 12.40 22.61 -2.67
C ALA A 106 12.80 21.26 -3.25
N ILE A 107 12.64 20.21 -2.44
CA ILE A 107 12.81 18.84 -2.88
C ILE A 107 11.62 18.62 -3.80
N GLU A 108 11.79 18.94 -5.08
CA GLU A 108 10.86 18.55 -6.12
C GLU A 108 10.90 17.02 -6.16
N ASN A 109 9.91 16.42 -5.49
CA ASN A 109 9.68 14.99 -5.40
C ASN A 109 9.25 14.46 -6.78
N HIS A 110 10.19 14.34 -7.70
CA HIS A 110 10.03 13.57 -8.92
C HIS A 110 10.85 12.29 -8.78
N ASP A 111 10.39 11.39 -7.90
CA ASP A 111 10.86 10.00 -7.86
C ASP A 111 10.56 9.39 -9.24
N GLU A 112 11.53 9.33 -10.15
CA GLU A 112 11.46 8.49 -11.36
C GLU A 112 11.64 7.00 -11.01
N ARG A 113 11.18 6.59 -9.82
CA ARG A 113 11.05 5.17 -9.51
C ARG A 113 9.92 4.64 -10.37
N TYR A 114 10.23 3.64 -11.19
CA TYR A 114 9.23 2.99 -12.02
C TYR A 114 8.14 2.38 -11.13
N GLU A 115 6.99 3.06 -11.04
CA GLU A 115 5.79 2.52 -10.43
C GLU A 115 5.15 1.56 -11.44
N SER A 116 5.09 0.28 -11.05
CA SER A 116 4.44 -0.71 -11.88
C SER A 116 2.94 -0.42 -11.96
N PRO A 117 2.33 -0.41 -13.16
CA PRO A 117 0.90 -0.15 -13.31
C PRO A 117 0.07 -1.25 -12.63
N GLU A 118 -1.10 -0.90 -12.11
CA GLU A 118 -2.00 -1.84 -11.41
C GLU A 118 -2.47 -3.01 -12.29
N GLN A 119 -2.57 -2.78 -13.60
CA GLN A 119 -2.91 -3.80 -14.58
C GLN A 119 -2.30 -3.46 -15.94
N LEU A 120 -1.70 -4.47 -16.57
CA LEU A 120 -1.27 -4.40 -17.95
C LEU A 120 -2.39 -4.94 -18.84
N GLN A 121 -3.01 -4.05 -19.63
CA GLN A 121 -4.01 -4.40 -20.64
C GLN A 121 -5.18 -5.25 -20.09
N SER A 122 -5.39 -6.45 -20.63
CA SER A 122 -6.45 -7.41 -20.28
C SER A 122 -5.92 -8.67 -19.58
N LEU A 123 -4.71 -8.58 -19.01
CA LEU A 123 -4.11 -9.68 -18.24
C LEU A 123 -4.73 -9.79 -16.86
N ILE A 124 -4.65 -10.99 -16.30
CA ILE A 124 -5.10 -11.26 -14.93
C ILE A 124 -4.09 -10.64 -13.97
N SER A 125 -4.56 -9.72 -13.11
CA SER A 125 -3.73 -9.10 -12.07
C SER A 125 -4.10 -9.59 -10.67
N LEU A 126 -3.07 -9.63 -9.81
CA LEU A 126 -3.22 -9.93 -8.39
C LEU A 126 -3.32 -8.62 -7.59
N SER A 127 -3.89 -8.68 -6.39
CA SER A 127 -4.36 -7.54 -5.61
C SER A 127 -3.31 -6.67 -4.93
N SER A 128 -2.02 -6.87 -5.19
CA SER A 128 -0.87 -6.25 -4.47
C SER A 128 -0.89 -6.39 -2.94
N LEU A 129 -1.93 -6.98 -2.34
CA LEU A 129 -2.04 -7.27 -0.93
C LEU A 129 -1.24 -8.54 -0.58
N PRO A 130 -0.74 -8.66 0.66
CA PRO A 130 -0.10 -9.89 1.13
C PRO A 130 -1.03 -11.09 0.98
N SER A 131 -0.48 -12.20 0.48
CA SER A 131 -1.21 -13.46 0.24
C SER A 131 -1.87 -14.02 1.50
N THR A 132 -1.32 -13.72 2.67
CA THR A 132 -1.85 -14.11 3.97
C THR A 132 -3.24 -13.54 4.26
N ARG A 133 -3.62 -12.40 3.67
CA ARG A 133 -4.94 -11.79 3.92
C ARG A 133 -6.10 -12.63 3.42
N TRP A 134 -5.93 -13.32 2.29
CA TRP A 134 -7.01 -14.11 1.66
C TRP A 134 -6.83 -15.61 1.82
N ALA A 135 -5.60 -16.12 1.93
CA ALA A 135 -5.37 -17.56 2.15
C ALA A 135 -5.99 -18.06 3.47
N TYR A 136 -5.92 -17.23 4.52
CA TYR A 136 -6.43 -17.57 5.85
C TYR A 136 -7.90 -17.25 6.09
N LEU A 137 -8.58 -16.72 5.08
CA LEU A 137 -9.94 -16.22 5.22
C LEU A 137 -10.96 -17.36 5.36
N MET A 138 -10.70 -18.53 4.76
CA MET A 138 -11.51 -19.74 4.90
C MET A 138 -11.31 -20.43 6.27
N ASP A 139 -10.07 -20.42 6.77
CA ASP A 139 -9.67 -21.08 8.02
C ASP A 139 -9.72 -20.14 9.23
N LEU A 140 -10.37 -18.99 9.11
CA LEU A 140 -10.29 -17.93 10.11
C LEU A 140 -10.80 -18.37 11.50
N GLU A 141 -11.80 -19.26 11.55
CA GLU A 141 -12.30 -19.85 12.78
C GLU A 141 -11.29 -20.78 13.44
N THR A 142 -10.68 -21.70 12.67
CA THR A 142 -9.67 -22.63 13.19
C THR A 142 -8.43 -21.87 13.66
N ILE A 143 -8.08 -20.77 12.97
CA ILE A 143 -6.99 -19.87 13.35
C ILE A 143 -7.30 -19.12 14.64
N LYS A 144 -8.54 -18.65 14.80
CA LYS A 144 -8.98 -18.03 16.04
C LYS A 144 -8.93 -19.03 17.18
N GLU A 145 -9.38 -20.25 16.97
CA GLU A 145 -9.38 -21.32 17.97
C GLU A 145 -7.97 -21.68 18.43
N ARG A 146 -7.03 -21.91 17.52
CA ARG A 146 -5.62 -22.18 17.88
C ARG A 146 -4.95 -21.00 18.60
N SER A 147 -5.39 -19.77 18.32
CA SER A 147 -4.83 -18.56 18.90
C SER A 147 -5.36 -18.25 20.31
N LYS A 148 -6.40 -18.96 20.76
CA LYS A 148 -6.93 -18.80 22.12
C LYS A 148 -5.85 -19.20 23.12
N PRO A 149 -5.61 -18.39 24.17
CA PRO A 149 -4.63 -18.74 25.18
C PRO A 149 -5.02 -20.03 25.89
N ILE A 150 -4.03 -20.90 26.17
CA ILE A 150 -4.21 -22.22 26.78
C ILE A 150 -4.89 -22.08 28.15
N GLU A 151 -4.48 -21.09 28.94
CA GLU A 151 -5.16 -20.71 30.17
C GLU A 151 -5.98 -19.44 29.92
N PRO A 152 -7.32 -19.48 30.12
CA PRO A 152 -8.14 -18.29 29.96
C PRO A 152 -7.70 -17.23 30.99
N PRO A 153 -7.64 -15.95 30.60
CA PRO A 153 -7.28 -14.89 31.54
C PRO A 153 -8.25 -14.89 32.73
N LYS A 154 -7.70 -14.83 33.95
CA LYS A 154 -8.49 -14.81 35.19
C LYS A 154 -9.36 -13.55 35.19
N LYS A 155 -10.65 -13.72 34.89
CA LYS A 155 -11.62 -12.63 34.92
C LYS A 155 -11.74 -12.12 36.37
N PRO A 156 -11.65 -10.80 36.62
CA PRO A 156 -11.90 -10.26 37.96
C PRO A 156 -13.35 -10.56 38.37
N ILE A 157 -13.56 -10.82 39.68
CA ILE A 157 -14.88 -11.15 40.24
C ILE A 157 -15.90 -10.03 39.99
N HIS A 158 -15.43 -8.78 39.93
CA HIS A 158 -16.22 -7.61 39.60
C HIS A 158 -15.74 -6.99 38.29
N ALA A 159 -15.95 -7.69 37.17
CA ALA A 159 -15.79 -7.10 35.85
C ALA A 159 -16.96 -6.13 35.56
N PRO A 160 -16.70 -4.88 35.13
CA PRO A 160 -17.77 -4.01 34.71
C PRO A 160 -18.46 -4.61 33.48
N PHE A 161 -19.79 -4.58 33.45
CA PHE A 161 -20.58 -5.10 32.32
C PHE A 161 -20.28 -4.34 31.02
N PHE A 162 -20.08 -3.03 31.11
CA PHE A 162 -19.61 -2.19 30.01
C PHE A 162 -18.12 -1.91 30.21
N LEU A 163 -17.29 -2.46 29.33
CA LEU A 163 -15.88 -2.08 29.28
C LEU A 163 -15.77 -0.61 28.85
N PRO A 164 -14.90 0.19 29.48
CA PRO A 164 -14.65 1.54 29.01
C PRO A 164 -14.12 1.49 27.57
N THR A 165 -14.54 2.43 26.74
CA THR A 165 -14.04 2.56 25.38
C THR A 165 -12.55 2.86 25.42
N ILE A 166 -11.75 1.98 24.80
CA ILE A 166 -10.29 2.15 24.73
C ILE A 166 -10.01 3.31 23.77
N PRO A 167 -9.29 4.38 24.18
CA PRO A 167 -8.93 5.48 23.30
C PRO A 167 -8.12 4.94 22.10
N GLY A 168 -8.61 5.16 20.88
CA GLY A 168 -7.97 4.70 19.63
C GLY A 168 -8.68 3.53 18.94
N LEU A 169 -9.55 2.79 19.63
CA LEU A 169 -10.51 1.92 18.97
C LEU A 169 -11.69 2.82 18.60
N VAL A 170 -11.70 3.41 17.39
CA VAL A 170 -12.89 4.14 16.91
C VAL A 170 -13.96 3.08 16.70
N PRO A 171 -15.01 2.98 17.53
CA PRO A 171 -16.12 2.15 17.16
C PRO A 171 -16.77 2.84 15.96
N LYS A 172 -16.59 2.27 14.77
CA LYS A 172 -17.31 2.69 13.57
C LYS A 172 -18.77 2.32 13.74
N TRP A 173 -19.48 3.09 14.55
CA TRP A 173 -20.92 3.18 14.44
C TRP A 173 -21.18 3.96 13.16
N ALA A 174 -22.17 3.51 12.37
CA ALA A 174 -22.58 4.19 11.16
C ALA A 174 -22.67 5.69 11.42
N ASP A 175 -21.88 6.48 10.68
CA ASP A 175 -21.88 7.93 10.78
C ASP A 175 -23.33 8.42 10.67
N LEU A 176 -23.81 9.06 11.73
CA LEU A 176 -24.89 10.01 11.59
C LEU A 176 -24.25 11.17 10.85
N ASP A 177 -24.54 11.32 9.56
CA ASP A 177 -24.14 12.49 8.79
C ASP A 177 -24.54 13.76 9.59
N GLU A 178 -23.56 14.45 10.18
CA GLU A 178 -23.77 15.73 10.89
C GLU A 178 -24.27 16.83 9.94
N GLY A 179 -24.37 16.55 8.64
CA GLY A 179 -24.83 17.46 7.59
C GLY A 179 -26.34 17.72 7.53
N ASP A 180 -27.18 16.90 8.17
CA ASP A 180 -28.65 17.04 8.10
C ASP A 180 -29.27 17.77 9.32
N ILE A 181 -28.46 18.23 10.29
CA ILE A 181 -28.95 18.95 11.48
C ILE A 181 -28.98 20.49 11.28
N LEU A 182 -28.38 21.02 10.21
CA LEU A 182 -28.21 22.47 10.01
C LEU A 182 -29.05 23.09 8.89
N LYS A 183 -30.23 22.52 8.60
CA LYS A 183 -31.25 23.20 7.78
C LYS A 183 -32.66 23.00 8.30
N SER A 184 -32.98 23.65 9.41
CA SER A 184 -34.34 24.15 9.64
C SER A 184 -34.31 25.37 10.56
N ASP A 185 -34.31 26.55 9.97
CA ASP A 185 -34.79 27.76 10.63
C ASP A 185 -36.28 27.58 10.95
N GLY A 186 -36.63 27.70 12.24
CA GLY A 186 -38.04 27.67 12.67
C GLY A 186 -38.22 27.14 14.09
N VAL A 187 -38.32 28.08 15.02
CA VAL A 187 -38.72 27.96 16.44
C VAL A 187 -39.69 26.80 16.74
N ASN A 188 -39.23 25.76 17.45
CA ASN A 188 -39.84 25.13 18.64
C ASN A 188 -39.24 23.75 18.92
N GLU A 189 -38.75 23.58 20.16
CA GLU A 189 -38.45 22.33 20.90
C GLU A 189 -37.69 21.17 20.20
N PRO A 190 -36.54 20.71 20.73
CA PRO A 190 -35.90 19.51 20.21
C PRO A 190 -36.72 18.28 20.60
N ARG A 191 -37.53 17.77 19.67
CA ARG A 191 -38.06 16.39 19.75
C ARG A 191 -36.87 15.44 19.67
N LYS A 192 -36.35 15.08 20.84
CA LYS A 192 -35.27 14.11 21.08
C LYS A 192 -35.76 12.67 20.89
N ILE A 193 -36.55 12.42 19.85
CA ILE A 193 -36.95 11.09 19.43
C ILE A 193 -36.28 10.87 18.08
N VAL A 194 -35.03 10.40 18.13
CA VAL A 194 -34.40 9.79 16.95
C VAL A 194 -35.28 8.59 16.60
N SER A 195 -35.88 8.58 15.41
CA SER A 195 -36.68 7.43 15.02
C SER A 195 -35.76 6.21 14.92
N PHE A 196 -36.11 5.10 15.55
CA PHE A 196 -35.32 3.87 15.50
C PHE A 196 -35.14 3.35 14.06
N ALA A 197 -36.01 3.79 13.13
CA ALA A 197 -35.91 3.53 11.70
C ALA A 197 -34.78 4.33 10.99
N GLN A 198 -34.28 5.41 11.59
CA GLN A 198 -33.15 6.20 11.06
C GLN A 198 -31.78 5.70 11.57
N LEU A 199 -31.75 4.79 12.54
CA LEU A 199 -30.53 4.08 12.92
C LEU A 199 -30.34 2.91 11.94
N ASP A 200 -29.93 3.25 10.73
CA ASP A 200 -29.62 2.24 9.73
C ASP A 200 -28.28 1.59 10.14
N PHE A 201 -28.35 0.50 10.93
CA PHE A 201 -27.21 -0.29 11.41
C PHE A 201 -26.46 -1.03 10.27
N ARG A 202 -26.75 -0.66 9.02
CA ARG A 202 -26.07 -1.14 7.82
C ARG A 202 -24.62 -0.70 7.85
N SER A 203 -23.71 -1.64 7.58
CA SER A 203 -22.30 -1.34 7.37
C SER A 203 -22.10 -0.43 6.16
N ASP A 204 -21.00 0.31 6.14
CA ASP A 204 -20.64 1.18 5.02
C ASP A 204 -20.56 0.39 3.71
N PHE A 205 -20.08 -0.85 3.77
CA PHE A 205 -20.06 -1.77 2.64
C PHE A 205 -21.46 -2.09 2.12
N ALA A 206 -22.41 -2.44 3.00
CA ALA A 206 -23.78 -2.71 2.59
C ALA A 206 -24.45 -1.47 1.98
N LYS A 207 -24.21 -0.28 2.54
CA LYS A 207 -24.69 1.00 1.97
C LYS A 207 -24.13 1.25 0.57
N GLN A 208 -22.83 1.02 0.35
CA GLN A 208 -22.21 1.15 -0.97
C GLN A 208 -22.78 0.14 -1.96
N LEU A 209 -23.02 -1.10 -1.52
CA LEU A 209 -23.58 -2.16 -2.36
C LEU A 209 -25.02 -1.87 -2.80
N GLU A 210 -25.84 -1.27 -1.94
CA GLU A 210 -27.20 -0.82 -2.27
C GLU A 210 -27.21 0.40 -3.19
N ARG A 211 -26.30 1.36 -2.97
CA ARG A 211 -26.15 2.54 -3.84
C ARG A 211 -25.72 2.16 -5.26
N CYS A 212 -24.97 1.08 -5.40
CA CYS A 212 -24.47 0.59 -6.68
C CYS A 212 -25.49 -0.22 -7.48
N ASN A 213 -26.78 -0.28 -7.13
CA ASN A 213 -27.81 -1.12 -7.78
C ASN A 213 -27.96 -0.85 -9.31
N GLY A 214 -27.04 -1.41 -10.11
CA GLY A 214 -26.94 -1.27 -11.58
C GLY A 214 -25.77 -0.42 -12.12
N LYS A 215 -24.91 0.15 -11.27
CA LYS A 215 -23.69 0.89 -11.68
C LYS A 215 -22.44 0.07 -11.34
N SER A 216 -21.25 0.57 -11.69
CA SER A 216 -19.97 -0.07 -11.38
C SER A 216 -19.86 -0.39 -9.89
N PHE A 217 -19.60 -1.65 -9.56
CA PHE A 217 -19.45 -2.14 -8.17
C PHE A 217 -18.01 -2.01 -7.64
N TRP A 218 -17.09 -1.42 -8.42
CA TRP A 218 -15.69 -1.24 -8.04
C TRP A 218 -15.47 -0.52 -6.70
N PRO A 219 -16.18 0.60 -6.38
CA PRO A 219 -15.99 1.28 -5.09
C PRO A 219 -16.35 0.41 -3.89
N ALA A 220 -17.37 -0.44 -4.01
CA ALA A 220 -17.74 -1.39 -2.95
C ALA A 220 -16.65 -2.45 -2.75
N PHE A 221 -16.04 -2.92 -3.84
CA PHE A 221 -14.92 -3.87 -3.78
C PHE A 221 -13.67 -3.23 -3.15
N GLU A 222 -13.41 -1.95 -3.43
CA GLU A 222 -12.27 -1.22 -2.84
C GLU A 222 -12.42 -1.03 -1.33
N VAL A 223 -13.63 -0.71 -0.85
CA VAL A 223 -13.93 -0.70 0.60
C VAL A 223 -13.66 -2.08 1.21
N LEU A 224 -14.07 -3.15 0.54
CA LEU A 224 -13.83 -4.52 1.01
C LEU A 224 -12.33 -4.89 1.06
N LYS A 225 -11.49 -4.33 0.17
CA LYS A 225 -10.03 -4.51 0.20
C LYS A 225 -9.36 -3.83 1.41
N GLN A 226 -9.94 -2.73 1.89
CA GLN A 226 -9.40 -1.99 3.04
C GLN A 226 -9.64 -2.71 4.36
N TYR A 227 -10.66 -3.58 4.43
CA TYR A 227 -10.93 -4.36 5.64
C TYR A 227 -9.90 -5.46 5.89
N GLY A 228 -9.64 -5.72 7.17
CA GLY A 228 -8.87 -6.89 7.59
C GLY A 228 -9.68 -8.20 7.46
N PRO A 229 -9.04 -9.37 7.55
CA PRO A 229 -9.71 -10.66 7.35
C PRO A 229 -10.94 -10.90 8.24
N SER A 230 -10.90 -10.46 9.50
CA SER A 230 -12.04 -10.56 10.42
C SER A 230 -13.17 -9.60 10.06
N GLY A 231 -12.85 -8.43 9.50
CA GLY A 231 -13.85 -7.46 9.03
C GLY A 231 -14.57 -8.00 7.80
N VAL A 232 -13.82 -8.52 6.82
CA VAL A 232 -14.40 -9.17 5.63
C VAL A 232 -15.33 -10.32 6.01
N TYR A 233 -14.92 -11.18 6.95
CA TYR A 233 -15.77 -12.27 7.43
C TYR A 233 -17.08 -11.75 8.05
N LEU A 234 -17.02 -10.72 8.90
CA LEU A 234 -18.19 -10.13 9.53
C LEU A 234 -19.14 -9.52 8.49
N GLU A 235 -18.59 -8.75 7.56
CA GLU A 235 -19.36 -8.11 6.49
C GLU A 235 -20.07 -9.14 5.61
N LEU A 236 -19.36 -10.18 5.19
CA LEU A 236 -19.95 -11.25 4.38
C LEU A 236 -20.99 -12.06 5.15
N SER A 237 -20.79 -12.29 6.46
CA SER A 237 -21.80 -12.93 7.31
C SER A 237 -23.07 -12.09 7.44
N ASN A 238 -22.94 -10.76 7.51
CA ASN A 238 -24.06 -9.82 7.69
C ASN A 238 -24.93 -9.65 6.43
N LEU A 239 -24.50 -10.18 5.27
CA LEU A 239 -25.30 -10.16 4.04
C LEU A 239 -26.52 -11.10 4.09
N SER A 240 -26.50 -12.13 4.95
CA SER A 240 -27.61 -13.08 5.07
C SER A 240 -28.87 -12.39 5.59
N PRO A 241 -30.08 -12.74 5.09
CA PRO A 241 -31.34 -12.28 5.66
C PRO A 241 -31.50 -12.55 7.16
N LEU A 242 -30.83 -13.58 7.69
CA LEU A 242 -30.85 -13.92 9.12
C LEU A 242 -30.08 -12.91 9.99
N ASN A 243 -29.05 -12.27 9.44
CA ASN A 243 -28.12 -11.40 10.15
C ASN A 243 -28.40 -9.91 9.88
N GLY A 244 -29.61 -9.61 9.43
CA GLY A 244 -30.06 -8.26 9.09
C GLY A 244 -29.97 -7.92 7.61
N GLY A 245 -29.32 -8.74 6.77
CA GLY A 245 -29.15 -8.58 5.33
C GLY A 245 -30.43 -8.68 4.48
N SER A 246 -30.27 -8.77 3.16
CA SER A 246 -31.37 -8.99 2.22
C SER A 246 -30.93 -9.86 1.05
N VAL A 247 -31.88 -10.57 0.43
CA VAL A 247 -31.60 -11.35 -0.79
C VAL A 247 -31.07 -10.43 -1.90
N ASN A 248 -31.57 -9.19 -1.98
CA ASN A 248 -31.09 -8.20 -2.94
C ASN A 248 -29.61 -7.85 -2.71
N LEU A 249 -29.19 -7.63 -1.46
CA LEU A 249 -27.79 -7.40 -1.10
C LEU A 249 -26.89 -8.57 -1.53
N MET A 250 -27.32 -9.81 -1.28
CA MET A 250 -26.61 -11.00 -1.74
C MET A 250 -26.51 -11.06 -3.27
N THR A 251 -27.57 -10.71 -4.00
CA THR A 251 -27.52 -10.66 -5.46
C THR A 251 -26.59 -9.54 -5.97
N SER A 252 -26.58 -8.39 -5.31
CA SER A 252 -25.65 -7.29 -5.63
C SER A 252 -24.21 -7.69 -5.35
N PHE A 253 -23.94 -8.45 -4.29
CA PHE A 253 -22.60 -8.99 -3.99
C PHE A 253 -22.13 -9.93 -5.10
N LEU A 254 -22.95 -10.87 -5.54
CA LEU A 254 -22.61 -11.78 -6.63
C LEU A 254 -22.37 -11.03 -7.96
N ARG A 255 -23.16 -9.98 -8.23
CA ARG A 255 -22.94 -9.09 -9.39
C ARG A 255 -21.63 -8.32 -9.29
N MET A 256 -21.27 -7.83 -8.10
CA MET A 256 -19.98 -7.19 -7.85
C MET A 256 -18.82 -8.15 -8.14
N ILE A 257 -18.86 -9.38 -7.61
CA ILE A 257 -17.81 -10.37 -7.88
C ILE A 257 -17.73 -10.71 -9.37
N LYS A 258 -18.87 -10.81 -10.06
CA LYS A 258 -18.90 -11.02 -11.50
C LYS A 258 -18.19 -9.89 -12.26
N GLU A 259 -18.51 -8.62 -11.96
CA GLU A 259 -17.86 -7.47 -12.61
C GLU A 259 -16.34 -7.46 -12.35
N VAL A 260 -15.92 -7.81 -11.13
CA VAL A 260 -14.49 -7.90 -10.78
C VAL A 260 -13.79 -9.01 -11.56
N LEU A 261 -14.40 -10.20 -11.69
CA LEU A 261 -13.87 -11.30 -12.48
C LEU A 261 -13.80 -10.95 -13.97
N ASP A 262 -14.82 -10.28 -14.51
CA ASP A 262 -14.85 -9.80 -15.90
C ASP A 262 -13.75 -8.75 -16.16
N SER A 263 -13.44 -7.91 -15.16
CA SER A 263 -12.32 -6.95 -15.21
C SER A 263 -10.92 -7.60 -15.12
N ARG A 264 -10.85 -8.88 -14.72
CA ARG A 264 -9.63 -9.67 -14.50
C ARG A 264 -8.66 -9.06 -13.48
N ARG A 265 -9.15 -8.20 -12.59
CA ARG A 265 -8.35 -7.59 -11.51
C ARG A 265 -8.56 -8.33 -10.20
N CYS A 266 -7.51 -8.43 -9.38
CA CYS A 266 -7.58 -8.98 -8.02
C CYS A 266 -8.25 -10.37 -8.00
N PHE A 267 -7.87 -11.22 -8.94
CA PHE A 267 -8.54 -12.50 -9.21
C PHE A 267 -8.56 -13.42 -7.99
N GLU A 268 -7.47 -13.47 -7.24
CA GLU A 268 -7.34 -14.26 -6.02
C GLU A 268 -8.25 -13.76 -4.89
N LEU A 269 -8.37 -12.44 -4.72
CA LEU A 269 -9.29 -11.87 -3.72
C LEU A 269 -10.74 -12.16 -4.10
N ALA A 270 -11.12 -11.94 -5.36
CA ALA A 270 -12.46 -12.19 -5.84
C ALA A 270 -12.86 -13.65 -5.61
N ASN A 271 -11.98 -14.60 -5.92
CA ASN A 271 -12.21 -16.02 -5.66
C ASN A 271 -12.26 -16.36 -4.17
N SER A 272 -11.40 -15.77 -3.34
CA SER A 272 -11.42 -16.00 -1.88
C SER A 272 -12.70 -15.49 -1.22
N TYR A 273 -13.18 -14.32 -1.64
CA TYR A 273 -14.43 -13.74 -1.13
C TYR A 273 -15.64 -14.52 -1.62
N LEU A 274 -15.61 -14.98 -2.87
CA LEU A 274 -16.64 -15.88 -3.40
C LEU A 274 -16.67 -17.20 -2.63
N ALA A 275 -15.51 -17.82 -2.39
CA ALA A 275 -15.42 -19.07 -1.64
C ALA A 275 -15.98 -18.93 -0.22
N LEU A 276 -15.63 -17.86 0.50
CA LEU A 276 -16.17 -17.61 1.83
C LEU A 276 -17.67 -17.33 1.80
N PHE A 277 -18.14 -16.52 0.84
CA PHE A 277 -19.55 -16.25 0.67
C PHE A 277 -20.35 -17.53 0.44
N LEU A 278 -19.87 -18.43 -0.42
CA LEU A 278 -20.50 -19.72 -0.68
C LEU A 278 -20.49 -20.62 0.57
N GLN A 279 -19.40 -20.62 1.34
CA GLN A 279 -19.29 -21.40 2.58
C GLN A 279 -20.29 -20.91 3.65
N LEU A 280 -20.41 -19.59 3.84
CA LEU A 280 -21.30 -18.99 4.82
C LEU A 280 -22.79 -19.13 4.44
N HIS A 281 -23.12 -18.96 3.16
CA HIS A 281 -24.51 -18.84 2.69
C HIS A 281 -25.03 -20.07 1.95
N ARG A 282 -24.37 -21.23 2.05
CA ARG A 282 -24.78 -22.46 1.34
C ARG A 282 -26.25 -22.84 1.54
N GLU A 283 -26.79 -22.66 2.74
CA GLU A 283 -28.16 -23.06 3.09
C GLU A 283 -29.21 -22.11 2.54
N THR A 284 -28.90 -20.81 2.47
CA THR A 284 -29.79 -19.79 1.91
C THR A 284 -29.77 -19.85 0.38
N LEU A 285 -28.60 -20.13 -0.22
CA LEU A 285 -28.46 -20.33 -1.65
C LEU A 285 -29.24 -21.57 -2.15
N TRP A 286 -29.29 -22.64 -1.37
CA TRP A 286 -30.05 -23.85 -1.75
C TRP A 286 -31.58 -23.64 -1.76
N LYS A 287 -32.08 -22.67 -1.00
CA LYS A 287 -33.53 -22.44 -0.83
C LYS A 287 -34.12 -21.50 -1.89
N GLU A 288 -33.32 -20.60 -2.45
CA GLU A 288 -33.80 -19.52 -3.32
C GLU A 288 -33.31 -19.72 -4.76
N SER A 289 -34.23 -19.91 -5.71
CA SER A 289 -33.91 -20.17 -7.11
C SER A 289 -33.37 -18.95 -7.88
N ARG A 290 -33.57 -17.73 -7.37
CA ARG A 290 -33.14 -16.47 -8.02
C ARG A 290 -31.62 -16.36 -8.19
N PHE A 291 -30.85 -17.09 -7.40
CA PHE A 291 -29.40 -17.07 -7.48
C PHE A 291 -28.86 -17.86 -8.67
N GLU A 292 -29.60 -18.85 -9.19
CA GLU A 292 -29.14 -19.71 -10.29
C GLU A 292 -28.85 -18.90 -11.56
N ASP A 293 -29.69 -17.90 -11.86
CA ASP A 293 -29.54 -17.04 -13.03
C ASP A 293 -28.27 -16.18 -12.98
N ILE A 294 -27.75 -15.90 -11.77
CA ILE A 294 -26.52 -15.11 -11.57
C ILE A 294 -25.30 -16.02 -11.42
N LEU A 295 -25.46 -17.17 -10.77
CA LEU A 295 -24.37 -18.12 -10.51
C LEU A 295 -23.86 -18.79 -11.78
N LYS A 296 -24.73 -19.10 -12.76
CA LYS A 296 -24.32 -19.67 -14.06
C LYS A 296 -23.33 -18.78 -14.81
N PRO A 297 -23.64 -17.51 -15.14
CA PRO A 297 -22.69 -16.65 -15.85
C PRO A 297 -21.46 -16.31 -15.01
N LEU A 298 -21.59 -16.27 -13.67
CA LEU A 298 -20.44 -16.10 -12.77
C LEU A 298 -19.47 -17.29 -12.87
N ALA A 299 -19.99 -18.51 -12.84
CA ALA A 299 -19.21 -19.73 -12.95
C ALA A 299 -18.54 -19.86 -14.32
N GLU A 300 -19.20 -19.44 -15.41
CA GLU A 300 -18.61 -19.40 -16.75
C GLU A 300 -17.43 -18.42 -16.83
N SER A 301 -17.57 -17.20 -16.30
CA SER A 301 -16.50 -16.19 -16.26
C SER A 301 -15.30 -16.66 -15.41
N GLN A 302 -15.59 -17.25 -14.24
CA GLN A 302 -14.58 -17.83 -13.37
C GLN A 302 -13.84 -18.99 -14.07
N SER A 303 -14.57 -19.94 -14.66
CA SER A 303 -14.01 -21.14 -15.28
C SER A 303 -13.16 -20.79 -16.50
N SER A 304 -13.60 -19.86 -17.35
CA SER A 304 -12.81 -19.42 -18.50
C SER A 304 -11.49 -18.77 -18.08
N SER A 305 -11.53 -17.92 -17.05
CA SER A 305 -10.33 -17.27 -16.51
C SER A 305 -9.38 -18.27 -15.85
N TRP A 306 -9.92 -19.23 -15.10
CA TRP A 306 -9.15 -20.27 -14.42
C TRP A 306 -8.50 -21.26 -15.39
N GLN A 307 -9.26 -21.78 -16.37
CA GLN A 307 -8.74 -22.72 -17.38
C GLN A 307 -7.52 -22.16 -18.10
N ARG A 308 -7.56 -20.88 -18.47
CA ARG A 308 -6.43 -20.20 -19.09
C ARG A 308 -5.19 -20.15 -18.18
N ILE A 309 -5.36 -19.90 -16.88
CA ILE A 309 -4.24 -19.90 -15.93
C ILE A 309 -3.70 -21.32 -15.77
N ASP A 310 -4.58 -22.30 -15.62
CA ASP A 310 -4.22 -23.69 -15.37
C ASP A 310 -3.46 -24.30 -16.56
N GLU A 311 -3.94 -24.08 -17.79
CA GLU A 311 -3.25 -24.50 -19.01
C GLU A 311 -1.83 -23.92 -19.09
N LEU A 312 -1.67 -22.60 -18.92
CA LEU A 312 -0.36 -21.96 -18.93
C LEU A 312 0.57 -22.49 -17.84
N PHE A 313 0.04 -22.74 -16.65
CA PHE A 313 0.80 -23.25 -15.53
C PHE A 313 1.25 -24.70 -15.77
N MET A 314 0.34 -25.54 -16.27
CA MET A 314 0.65 -26.93 -16.63
C MET A 314 1.71 -26.99 -17.73
N ASP A 315 1.62 -26.14 -18.77
CA ASP A 315 2.61 -26.05 -19.83
C ASP A 315 3.99 -25.65 -19.29
N CYS A 316 4.05 -24.59 -18.47
CA CYS A 316 5.29 -24.15 -17.84
C CYS A 316 5.90 -25.23 -16.94
N GLN A 317 5.08 -25.90 -16.12
CA GLN A 317 5.54 -26.96 -15.24
C GLN A 317 6.07 -28.17 -16.02
N CYS A 318 5.38 -28.58 -17.09
CA CYS A 318 5.81 -29.69 -17.94
C CYS A 318 7.15 -29.39 -18.61
N LEU A 319 7.30 -28.19 -19.20
CA LEU A 319 8.55 -27.76 -19.83
C LEU A 319 9.69 -27.66 -18.81
N LEU A 320 9.47 -27.05 -17.66
CA LEU A 320 10.50 -26.95 -16.61
C LEU A 320 10.93 -28.31 -16.09
N LYS A 321 9.97 -29.24 -15.91
CA LYS A 321 10.26 -30.62 -15.49
C LYS A 321 11.08 -31.35 -16.55
N PHE A 322 10.72 -31.20 -17.83
CA PHE A 322 11.47 -31.75 -18.95
C PHE A 322 12.91 -31.21 -18.97
N PHE A 323 13.09 -29.88 -18.99
CA PHE A 323 14.41 -29.27 -19.02
C PHE A 323 15.26 -29.68 -17.82
N ARG A 324 14.68 -29.68 -16.61
CA ARG A 324 15.37 -30.13 -15.40
C ARG A 324 15.83 -31.58 -15.49
N SER A 325 15.01 -32.47 -16.05
CA SER A 325 15.38 -33.88 -16.23
C SER A 325 16.42 -34.09 -17.32
N SER A 326 16.39 -33.30 -18.39
CA SER A 326 17.33 -33.39 -19.51
C SER A 326 18.71 -32.81 -19.19
N LEU A 327 18.78 -31.81 -18.30
CA LEU A 327 20.05 -31.19 -17.89
C LEU A 327 20.78 -31.99 -16.78
N SER A 328 20.07 -32.91 -16.11
CA SER A 328 20.64 -33.78 -15.08
C SER A 328 21.11 -35.15 -15.61
N ALA A 329 20.86 -35.45 -16.88
CA ALA A 329 21.24 -36.69 -17.56
C ALA A 329 22.54 -36.48 -18.37
#